data_AF-A0A836QVJ7-F1
#
_entry.id   AF-A0A836QVJ7-F1
#
_cell.length_a   1.000
_cell.length_b   1.000
_cell.length_c   1.000
_cell.angle_alpha   90.00
_cell.angle_beta   90.00
_cell.angle_gamma   90.00
#
_symmetry.space_group_name_H-M   'P 1'
#
loop_
_entity.id
_entity.type
_entity.pdbx_description
1 polymer ?
#
loop_
_entity_poly.entity_id
_entity_poly.type
_entity_poly.pdbx_seq_one_letter_code
_entity_poly.pdbx_strand_id
1 'polypeptide(L)'
;MSDRHSMNMFDIRYQLRLNDLYDFSSTSIIHYDMVLRHLDFLDHILVGEKPIRFNQYNNRLYIDMDWKHDITADEHLIIECYRKLDPTVMTDVYNDIYIKRYTTALFKKQWGANLSKFDGVAMVGGVKLNGEQMYSQSLQDIEKLEEEIRGTYETPVTYMIG
;
A
#
# COMPACT_ATOMS: atom_id res chain seq x y z
N MET A 1 36.42 40.77 7.42
CA MET A 1 36.13 41.25 8.78
C MET A 1 34.78 41.94 8.75
N SER A 2 33.87 41.53 9.65
CA SER A 2 32.72 42.24 10.24
C SER A 2 31.88 43.14 9.32
N ASP A 3 30.57 42.91 9.15
CA ASP A 3 29.64 43.11 10.25
C ASP A 3 28.73 41.94 10.64
N ARG A 4 28.72 41.74 11.96
CA ARG A 4 27.81 40.89 12.73
C ARG A 4 26.50 41.66 12.94
N HIS A 5 25.42 40.92 13.19
CA HIS A 5 24.50 41.24 14.28
C HIS A 5 23.53 42.42 14.07
N SER A 6 22.57 42.25 13.17
CA SER A 6 21.22 42.81 13.33
C SER A 6 20.24 41.71 12.95
N MET A 7 19.94 40.78 13.87
CA MET A 7 18.71 40.85 14.65
C MET A 7 17.51 41.23 13.77
N ASN A 8 17.12 40.34 12.86
CA ASN A 8 15.74 40.29 12.36
C ASN A 8 14.83 39.78 13.50
N MET A 9 14.70 40.64 14.49
CA MET A 9 13.74 40.64 15.60
C MET A 9 12.34 41.05 15.11
N PHE A 10 12.12 41.06 13.79
CA PHE A 10 10.90 41.50 13.10
C PHE A 10 10.24 40.40 12.25
N ASP A 11 10.60 39.13 12.45
CA ASP A 11 9.73 38.06 11.97
C ASP A 11 8.48 38.04 12.87
N ILE A 12 7.38 38.58 12.36
CA ILE A 12 6.05 38.60 12.99
C ILE A 12 5.68 37.19 13.48
N ARG A 13 6.15 36.14 12.81
CA ARG A 13 5.95 34.74 13.20
C ARG A 13 6.68 34.39 14.50
N TYR A 14 7.87 34.93 14.72
CA TYR A 14 8.65 34.70 15.94
C TYR A 14 8.11 35.50 17.13
N GLN A 15 7.64 36.73 16.88
CA GLN A 15 6.98 37.53 17.91
C GLN A 15 5.61 36.97 18.30
N LEU A 16 4.80 36.47 17.36
CA LEU A 16 3.55 35.77 17.66
C LEU A 16 3.80 34.50 18.46
N ARG A 17 4.79 33.69 18.08
CA ARG A 17 5.16 32.48 18.83
C ARG A 17 5.63 32.75 20.26
N LEU A 18 6.33 33.86 20.50
CA LEU A 18 6.78 34.22 21.85
C LEU A 18 5.68 34.85 22.71
N ASN A 19 4.74 35.57 22.09
CA ASN A 19 3.61 36.17 22.79
C ASN A 19 2.57 35.10 23.22
N ASP A 20 2.33 34.10 22.36
CA ASP A 20 1.36 33.01 22.63
C ASP A 20 1.87 31.95 23.62
N LEU A 21 3.19 31.88 23.87
CA LEU A 21 3.77 30.97 24.88
C LEU A 21 3.60 31.48 26.33
N TYR A 22 3.18 32.74 26.52
CA TYR A 22 3.11 33.36 27.85
C TYR A 22 1.74 33.26 28.52
N ASP A 23 0.72 32.69 27.85
CA ASP A 23 -0.62 32.49 28.44
C ASP A 23 -1.06 31.01 28.40
N PHE A 24 -0.32 30.17 29.12
CA PHE A 24 -0.67 28.77 29.40
C PHE A 24 -1.43 28.61 30.73
N SER A 25 -2.45 29.43 30.96
CA SER A 25 -3.45 29.18 32.00
C SER A 25 -4.63 28.36 31.43
N SER A 26 -4.35 27.08 31.16
CA SER A 26 -5.29 25.92 31.14
C SER A 26 -6.52 25.87 30.21
N THR A 27 -6.90 26.92 29.49
CA THR A 27 -8.07 26.88 28.56
C THR A 27 -7.67 27.00 27.09
N SER A 28 -6.45 27.43 26.81
CA SER A 28 -6.00 27.90 25.49
C SER A 28 -5.49 26.81 24.53
N ILE A 29 -5.05 25.64 25.01
CA ILE A 29 -4.52 24.58 24.13
C ILE A 29 -5.60 24.02 23.20
N ILE A 30 -6.81 23.80 23.72
CA ILE A 30 -7.95 23.30 22.93
C ILE A 30 -8.39 24.36 21.91
N HIS A 31 -8.39 25.63 22.30
CA HIS A 31 -8.70 26.74 21.40
C HIS A 31 -7.65 26.89 20.29
N TYR A 32 -6.37 26.75 20.63
CA TYR A 32 -5.28 26.79 19.66
C TYR A 32 -5.35 25.63 18.65
N ASP A 33 -5.60 24.40 19.10
CA ASP A 33 -5.82 23.25 18.18
C ASP A 33 -7.05 23.47 17.28
N MET A 34 -8.13 24.04 17.82
CA MET A 34 -9.33 24.37 17.04
C MET A 34 -9.06 25.45 15.98
N VAL A 35 -8.28 26.49 16.31
CA VAL A 35 -7.89 27.53 15.35
C VAL A 35 -6.95 26.99 14.29
N LEU A 36 -5.97 26.15 14.66
CA LEU A 36 -5.07 25.52 13.69
C LEU A 36 -5.82 24.62 12.71
N ARG A 37 -6.73 23.77 13.20
CA ARG A 37 -7.59 22.95 12.33
C ARG A 37 -8.50 23.78 11.44
N HIS A 38 -8.97 24.92 11.94
CA HIS A 38 -9.78 25.84 11.14
C HIS A 38 -8.96 26.51 10.04
N LEU A 39 -7.73 26.92 10.34
CA LEU A 39 -6.81 27.46 9.34
C LEU A 39 -6.40 26.42 8.30
N ASP A 40 -6.10 25.19 8.72
CA ASP A 40 -5.81 24.06 7.83
C ASP A 40 -7.00 23.73 6.93
N PHE A 41 -8.21 23.75 7.48
CA PHE A 41 -9.44 23.57 6.71
C PHE A 41 -9.68 24.71 5.71
N LEU A 42 -9.43 25.96 6.10
CA LEU A 42 -9.52 27.10 5.18
C LEU A 42 -8.45 27.01 4.09
N ASP A 43 -7.22 26.60 4.41
CA ASP A 43 -6.16 26.42 3.42
C ASP A 43 -6.50 25.28 2.45
N HIS A 44 -7.05 24.17 2.96
CA HIS A 44 -7.54 23.07 2.13
C HIS A 44 -8.67 23.51 1.18
N ILE A 45 -9.58 24.37 1.64
CA ILE A 45 -10.65 24.95 0.80
C ILE A 45 -10.10 25.94 -0.22
N LEU A 46 -9.12 26.78 0.16
CA LEU A 46 -8.63 27.89 -0.64
C LEU A 46 -7.57 27.48 -1.67
N VAL A 47 -6.68 26.55 -1.31
CA VAL A 47 -5.63 26.03 -2.20
C VAL A 47 -6.22 24.97 -3.11
N GLY A 48 -7.23 24.21 -2.65
CA GLY A 48 -7.82 23.09 -3.37
C GLY A 48 -6.80 21.98 -3.56
N GLU A 49 -7.05 20.81 -2.98
CA GLU A 49 -6.20 19.65 -3.26
C GLU A 49 -6.17 19.42 -4.77
N LYS A 50 -4.97 19.46 -5.40
CA LYS A 50 -4.83 19.30 -6.85
C LYS A 50 -5.50 17.98 -7.24
N PRO A 51 -6.57 17.98 -8.06
CA PRO A 51 -7.38 16.80 -8.25
C PRO A 51 -6.54 15.72 -8.95
N ILE A 52 -6.30 14.63 -8.23
CA ILE A 52 -5.74 13.41 -8.79
C ILE A 52 -6.90 12.48 -9.13
N ARG A 53 -7.02 12.12 -10.41
CA ARG A 53 -8.02 11.14 -10.86
C ARG A 53 -7.32 9.83 -11.14
N PHE A 54 -7.51 8.86 -10.26
CA PHE A 54 -7.07 7.50 -10.51
C PHE A 54 -8.22 6.68 -11.11
N ASN A 55 -8.03 6.23 -12.35
CA ASN A 55 -8.96 5.30 -12.97
C ASN A 55 -8.47 3.86 -12.73
N GLN A 56 -9.14 3.14 -11.83
CA GLN A 56 -8.80 1.76 -11.48
C GLN A 56 -8.87 0.80 -12.67
N TYR A 57 -9.86 0.97 -13.57
CA TYR A 57 -10.04 0.09 -14.72
C TYR A 57 -8.90 0.23 -15.74
N ASN A 58 -8.49 1.47 -16.01
CA ASN A 58 -7.43 1.76 -16.97
C ASN A 58 -6.03 1.79 -16.33
N ASN A 59 -5.95 1.66 -15.00
CA ASN A 59 -4.73 1.76 -14.19
C ASN A 59 -3.89 3.00 -14.54
N ARG A 60 -4.55 4.15 -14.71
CA ARG A 60 -3.92 5.43 -15.07
C ARG A 60 -4.21 6.47 -14.00
N LEU A 61 -3.16 7.14 -13.57
CA LEU A 61 -3.22 8.32 -12.71
C LEU A 61 -3.17 9.56 -13.61
N TYR A 62 -4.22 10.36 -13.55
CA TYR A 62 -4.25 11.69 -14.14
C TYR A 62 -4.01 12.70 -13.03
N ILE A 63 -3.00 13.54 -13.22
CA ILE A 63 -2.70 14.66 -12.32
C ILE A 63 -3.17 15.91 -13.05
N ASP A 64 -4.31 16.44 -12.61
CA ASP A 64 -4.89 17.64 -13.19
C ASP A 64 -4.24 18.86 -12.52
N MET A 65 -3.03 19.21 -12.97
CA MET A 65 -2.35 20.45 -12.61
C MET A 65 -2.12 21.35 -13.83
N ASP A 66 -1.95 22.65 -13.63
CA ASP A 66 -1.47 23.52 -14.71
C ASP A 66 0.05 23.36 -14.85
N TRP A 67 0.45 22.44 -15.73
CA TRP A 67 1.85 22.11 -16.03
C TRP A 67 2.71 23.29 -16.48
N LYS A 68 2.10 24.44 -16.82
CA LYS A 68 2.84 25.65 -17.24
C LYS A 68 3.10 26.65 -16.12
N HIS A 69 2.24 26.70 -15.10
CA HIS A 69 2.30 27.73 -14.05
C HIS A 69 2.58 27.15 -12.67
N ASP A 70 2.20 25.90 -12.42
CA ASP A 70 2.25 25.28 -11.09
C ASP A 70 3.53 24.46 -10.83
N ILE A 71 4.39 24.28 -11.83
CA ILE A 71 5.68 23.58 -11.72
C ILE A 71 6.79 24.45 -12.28
N THR A 72 7.82 24.69 -11.46
CA THR A 72 9.08 25.31 -11.90
C THR A 72 10.11 24.24 -12.29
N ALA A 73 11.10 24.62 -13.11
CA ALA A 73 12.22 23.72 -13.39
C ALA A 73 12.95 23.39 -12.06
N ASP A 74 13.31 22.12 -11.85
CA ASP A 74 13.82 21.50 -10.60
C ASP A 74 12.80 21.11 -9.52
N GLU A 75 11.50 21.24 -9.74
CA GLU A 75 10.50 20.64 -8.83
C GLU A 75 10.26 19.15 -9.13
N HIS A 76 10.14 18.35 -8.06
CA HIS A 76 10.04 16.90 -8.14
C HIS A 76 8.68 16.43 -7.65
N LEU A 77 7.98 15.64 -8.46
CA LEU A 77 6.73 15.01 -8.09
C LEU A 77 6.99 13.57 -7.64
N ILE A 78 6.74 13.29 -6.37
CA ILE A 78 6.94 11.96 -5.78
C ILE A 78 5.59 11.25 -5.78
N ILE A 79 5.54 10.06 -6.39
CA ILE A 79 4.35 9.21 -6.42
C ILE A 79 4.70 7.89 -5.80
N GLU A 80 4.03 7.54 -4.70
CA GLU A 80 4.04 6.19 -4.16
C GLU A 80 2.89 5.40 -4.79
N CYS A 81 3.21 4.38 -5.59
CA CYS A 81 2.19 3.57 -6.26
C CYS A 81 2.54 2.07 -6.29
N TYR A 82 1.50 1.25 -6.12
CA TYR A 82 1.57 -0.19 -6.34
C TYR A 82 1.31 -0.47 -7.82
N ARG A 83 2.34 -0.89 -8.56
CA ARG A 83 2.18 -1.24 -9.98
C ARG A 83 1.95 -2.73 -10.16
N LYS A 84 1.09 -3.08 -11.12
CA LYS A 84 1.08 -4.43 -11.69
C LYS A 84 2.37 -4.62 -12.49
N LEU A 85 3.22 -5.55 -12.06
CA LEU A 85 4.44 -5.90 -12.76
C LEU A 85 4.16 -6.98 -13.80
N ASP A 86 4.74 -6.82 -15.00
CA ASP A 86 4.71 -7.86 -16.03
C ASP A 86 5.72 -8.95 -15.65
N PRO A 87 5.26 -10.19 -15.38
CA PRO A 87 6.14 -11.29 -14.96
C PRO A 87 7.09 -11.76 -16.07
N THR A 88 6.85 -11.39 -17.34
CA THR A 88 7.77 -11.71 -18.45
C THR A 88 8.99 -10.78 -18.49
N VAL A 89 8.84 -9.56 -17.97
CA VAL A 89 9.91 -8.56 -17.91
C VAL A 89 10.68 -8.65 -16.58
N MET A 90 9.98 -9.00 -15.49
CA MET A 90 10.58 -9.16 -14.16
C MET A 90 10.43 -10.61 -13.69
N THR A 91 11.32 -11.47 -14.18
CA THR A 91 11.28 -12.92 -13.89
C THR A 91 11.48 -13.26 -12.42
N ASP A 92 12.01 -12.33 -11.62
CA ASP A 92 12.20 -12.51 -10.18
C ASP A 92 10.89 -12.72 -9.42
N VAL A 93 9.75 -12.31 -9.99
CA VAL A 93 8.42 -12.63 -9.45
C VAL A 93 8.23 -14.16 -9.35
N TYR A 94 8.72 -14.93 -10.33
CA TYR A 94 8.66 -16.40 -10.28
C TYR A 94 9.58 -17.00 -9.22
N ASN A 95 10.53 -16.24 -8.70
CA ASN A 95 11.42 -16.70 -7.64
C ASN A 95 10.81 -16.63 -6.24
N ASP A 96 9.64 -16.00 -6.10
CA ASP A 96 8.89 -15.99 -4.85
C ASP A 96 8.57 -17.43 -4.39
N ILE A 97 8.98 -17.74 -3.15
CA ILE A 97 8.74 -19.03 -2.52
C ILE A 97 7.26 -19.34 -2.38
N TYR A 98 6.43 -18.32 -2.18
CA TYR A 98 4.99 -18.48 -2.06
C TYR A 98 4.39 -18.97 -3.38
N ILE A 99 4.69 -18.29 -4.49
CA ILE A 99 4.19 -18.62 -5.82
C ILE A 99 4.62 -20.05 -6.22
N LYS A 100 5.86 -20.42 -5.89
CA LYS A 100 6.36 -21.80 -6.09
C LYS A 100 5.57 -22.83 -5.28
N ARG A 101 5.34 -22.57 -3.98
CA ARG A 101 4.56 -23.47 -3.10
C ARG A 101 3.12 -23.61 -3.58
N TYR A 102 2.47 -22.50 -3.93
CA TYR A 102 1.09 -22.49 -4.42
C TYR A 102 0.94 -23.25 -5.75
N THR A 103 1.84 -23.00 -6.70
CA THR A 103 1.86 -23.71 -7.99
C THR A 103 2.07 -25.22 -7.79
N THR A 104 2.94 -25.61 -6.86
CA THR A 104 3.18 -27.02 -6.52
C THR A 104 1.93 -27.68 -5.92
N ALA A 105 1.21 -26.98 -5.05
CA ALA A 105 -0.04 -27.48 -4.47
C ALA A 105 -1.16 -27.65 -5.53
N LEU A 106 -1.25 -26.72 -6.49
CA LEU A 106 -2.17 -26.84 -7.62
C LEU A 106 -1.85 -28.05 -8.51
N PHE A 107 -0.57 -28.29 -8.81
CA PHE A 107 -0.17 -29.50 -9.51
C PHE A 107 -0.53 -30.75 -8.73
N LYS A 108 -0.27 -30.78 -7.42
CA LYS A 108 -0.65 -31.89 -6.53
C LYS A 108 -2.15 -32.17 -6.57
N LYS A 109 -2.99 -31.13 -6.58
CA LYS A 109 -4.45 -31.25 -6.74
C LYS A 109 -4.84 -31.87 -8.07
N GLN A 110 -4.26 -31.40 -9.16
CA GLN A 110 -4.55 -31.94 -10.49
C GLN A 110 -4.12 -33.41 -10.63
N TRP A 111 -2.96 -33.76 -10.09
CA TRP A 111 -2.49 -35.14 -10.03
C TRP A 111 -3.38 -36.02 -9.17
N GLY A 112 -3.76 -35.57 -7.96
CA GLY A 112 -4.68 -36.29 -7.09
C GLY A 112 -6.04 -36.55 -7.75
N ALA A 113 -6.60 -35.54 -8.41
CA ALA A 113 -7.87 -35.65 -9.15
C ALA A 113 -7.79 -36.57 -10.39
N ASN A 114 -6.62 -36.65 -11.02
CA ASN A 114 -6.40 -37.59 -12.12
C ASN A 114 -6.22 -39.02 -11.59
N LEU A 115 -5.48 -39.20 -10.51
CA LEU A 115 -5.22 -40.51 -9.89
C LEU A 115 -6.46 -41.09 -9.23
N SER A 116 -7.33 -40.27 -8.63
CA SER A 116 -8.58 -40.74 -8.02
C SER A 116 -9.56 -41.34 -9.03
N LYS A 117 -9.48 -40.95 -10.32
CA LYS A 117 -10.27 -41.58 -11.39
C LYS A 117 -9.88 -43.03 -11.68
N PHE A 118 -8.68 -43.44 -11.26
CA PHE A 118 -8.17 -44.80 -11.41
C PHE A 118 -8.23 -45.62 -10.12
N ASP A 119 -9.02 -45.15 -9.14
CA ASP A 119 -9.19 -45.88 -7.88
C ASP A 119 -9.83 -47.25 -8.15
N GLY A 120 -9.20 -48.32 -7.64
CA GLY A 120 -9.55 -49.70 -7.93
C GLY A 120 -8.68 -50.42 -8.98
N VAL A 121 -7.86 -49.70 -9.76
CA VAL A 121 -6.86 -50.33 -10.63
C VAL A 121 -5.62 -50.66 -9.79
N ALA A 122 -5.47 -51.93 -9.42
CA ALA A 122 -4.21 -52.39 -8.82
C ALA A 122 -3.11 -52.35 -9.88
N MET A 123 -2.05 -51.59 -9.63
CA MET A 123 -0.89 -51.58 -10.51
C MET A 123 -0.22 -52.96 -10.47
N VAL A 124 0.49 -53.31 -11.56
CA VAL A 124 1.32 -54.52 -11.61
C VAL A 124 2.30 -54.47 -10.43
N GLY A 125 2.15 -55.42 -9.49
CA GLY A 125 2.88 -55.42 -8.22
C GLY A 125 2.03 -55.20 -6.97
N GLY A 126 0.71 -55.04 -7.09
CA GLY A 126 -0.20 -54.96 -5.94
C GLY A 126 -0.24 -53.60 -5.23
N VAL A 127 0.46 -52.60 -5.79
CA VAL A 127 0.43 -51.21 -5.30
C VAL A 127 -0.85 -50.54 -5.78
N LYS A 128 -1.57 -49.91 -4.85
CA LYS A 128 -2.76 -49.08 -5.14
C LYS A 128 -2.38 -47.61 -5.15
N LEU A 129 -2.95 -46.85 -6.08
CA LEU A 129 -2.76 -45.40 -6.17
C LEU A 129 -3.67 -44.71 -5.13
N ASN A 130 -3.09 -43.90 -4.26
CA ASN A 130 -3.83 -43.19 -3.23
C ASN A 130 -4.21 -41.77 -3.68
N GLY A 131 -4.99 -41.69 -4.77
CA GLY A 131 -5.37 -40.43 -5.40
C GLY A 131 -6.26 -39.54 -4.52
N GLU A 132 -7.19 -40.14 -3.77
CA GLU A 132 -8.11 -39.42 -2.89
C GLU A 132 -7.39 -38.75 -1.73
N GLN A 133 -6.44 -39.45 -1.06
CA GLN A 133 -5.65 -38.83 0.01
C GLN A 133 -4.76 -37.71 -0.52
N MET A 134 -4.14 -37.87 -1.70
CA MET A 134 -3.35 -36.81 -2.33
C MET A 134 -4.21 -35.58 -2.64
N TYR A 135 -5.42 -35.77 -3.13
CA TYR A 135 -6.36 -34.69 -3.42
C TYR A 135 -6.76 -33.96 -2.13
N SER A 136 -7.16 -34.69 -1.08
CA SER A 136 -7.52 -34.09 0.22
C SER A 136 -6.36 -33.29 0.81
N GLN A 137 -5.15 -33.84 0.80
CA GLN A 137 -3.96 -33.14 1.29
C GLN A 137 -3.67 -31.87 0.48
N SER A 138 -3.86 -31.90 -0.85
CA SER A 138 -3.67 -30.72 -1.68
C SER A 138 -4.65 -29.58 -1.38
N LEU A 139 -5.89 -29.89 -0.99
CA LEU A 139 -6.87 -28.88 -0.60
C LEU A 139 -6.46 -28.20 0.71
N GLN A 140 -6.02 -28.98 1.69
CA GLN A 140 -5.51 -28.45 2.96
C GLN A 140 -4.25 -27.58 2.76
N ASP A 141 -3.34 -28.02 1.88
CA ASP A 141 -2.13 -27.26 1.54
C ASP A 141 -2.49 -25.91 0.90
N ILE A 142 -3.50 -25.88 0.02
CA ILE A 142 -4.00 -24.65 -0.63
C ILE A 142 -4.65 -23.72 0.40
N GLU A 143 -5.56 -24.24 1.23
CA GLU A 143 -6.26 -23.45 2.26
C GLU A 143 -5.28 -22.79 3.23
N LYS A 144 -4.28 -23.56 3.69
CA LYS A 144 -3.23 -23.03 4.57
C LYS A 144 -2.40 -21.94 3.90
N LEU A 145 -2.07 -22.10 2.61
CA LEU A 145 -1.36 -21.07 1.84
C LEU A 145 -2.21 -19.82 1.63
N GLU A 146 -3.53 -19.95 1.47
CA GLU A 146 -4.46 -18.82 1.32
C GLU A 146 -4.67 -18.07 2.64
N GLU A 147 -4.67 -18.76 3.78
CA GLU A 147 -4.66 -18.13 5.10
C GLU A 147 -3.34 -17.39 5.38
N GLU A 148 -2.19 -18.02 5.06
CA GLU A 148 -0.86 -17.43 5.22
C GLU A 148 -0.72 -16.14 4.38
N ILE A 149 -1.26 -16.12 3.15
CA ILE A 149 -1.23 -14.93 2.29
C ILE A 149 -2.08 -13.80 2.87
N ARG A 150 -3.29 -14.11 3.35
CA ARG A 150 -4.19 -13.10 3.93
C ARG A 150 -3.56 -12.47 5.16
N GLY A 151 -2.99 -13.28 6.05
CA GLY A 151 -2.34 -12.78 7.26
C GLY A 151 -1.07 -11.96 7.00
N THR A 152 -0.34 -12.22 5.90
CA THR A 152 0.99 -11.61 5.66
C THR A 152 0.94 -10.40 4.72
N TYR A 153 0.03 -10.39 3.73
CA TYR A 153 0.02 -9.39 2.66
C TYR A 153 -1.22 -8.51 2.63
N GLU A 154 -2.21 -8.74 3.51
CA GLU A 154 -3.24 -7.73 3.73
C GLU A 154 -2.58 -6.52 4.42
N THR A 155 -2.40 -5.43 3.67
CA THR A 155 -2.17 -4.13 4.30
C THR A 155 -3.32 -3.89 5.28
N PRO A 156 -3.06 -3.39 6.51
CA PRO A 156 -4.15 -3.01 7.40
C PRO A 156 -5.10 -2.10 6.62
N VAL A 157 -6.42 -2.25 6.85
CA VAL A 157 -7.46 -1.44 6.22
C VAL A 157 -7.19 0.03 6.54
N THR A 158 -6.30 0.64 5.75
CA THR A 158 -6.02 2.06 5.78
C THR A 158 -7.18 2.68 5.04
N TYR A 159 -8.13 3.16 5.84
CA TYR A 159 -9.05 4.24 5.54
C TYR A 159 -9.19 4.51 4.02
N MET A 160 -10.01 3.70 3.33
CA MET A 160 -10.55 4.08 2.02
C MET A 160 -11.44 5.31 2.23
N ILE A 161 -10.85 6.50 2.23
CA ILE A 161 -11.58 7.69 1.82
C ILE A 161 -11.62 7.61 0.29
N GLY A 162 -12.83 7.50 -0.23
CA GLY A 162 -13.13 7.69 -1.65
C GLY A 162 -13.32 9.15 -2.00
#